data_AF-A0AA40BFA5-F1
#
_entry.id   AF-A0AA40BFA5-F1
#
_cell.length_a   1.000
_cell.length_b   1.000
_cell.length_c   1.000
_cell.angle_alpha   90.00
_cell.angle_beta   90.00
_cell.angle_gamma   90.00
#
_symmetry.space_group_name_H-M   'P 1'
#
loop_
_entity.id
_entity.type
_entity.pdbx_description
1 polymer ?
#
loop_
_entity_poly.entity_id
_entity_poly.type
_entity_poly.pdbx_seq_one_letter_code
_entity_poly.pdbx_strand_id
1 'polypeptide(L)'
;NLLPSSANEKDLSPHEVFVTAVGLPKEARKPYIRHLHSYYCNAYCYMKPKWRTQGDKFEPRARVGKLVGYDDMHGRIYWIYDQEKQQVVRVSAVKFREQDDPEPSARE
;
A
#
# COMPACT_ATOMS: atom_id res chain seq x y z
N ASN A 1 -5.25 12.90 13.41
CA ASN A 1 -4.29 12.39 14.41
C ASN A 1 -4.58 13.10 15.72
N LEU A 2 -5.39 12.47 16.57
CA LEU A 2 -5.80 12.97 17.89
C LEU A 2 -5.03 12.22 18.99
N LEU A 3 -3.72 12.08 18.82
CA LEU A 3 -2.86 11.61 19.90
C LEU A 3 -2.55 12.80 20.81
N PRO A 4 -2.37 12.59 22.13
CA PRO A 4 -2.17 13.69 23.07
C PRO A 4 -0.92 14.49 22.70
N SER A 5 -1.13 15.67 22.13
CA SER A 5 -0.09 16.61 21.70
C SER A 5 0.48 17.43 22.86
N SER A 6 -0.19 17.41 24.01
CA SER A 6 0.13 18.24 25.19
C SER A 6 1.47 17.92 25.83
N ALA A 7 2.03 16.73 25.58
CA ALA A 7 3.37 16.35 26.04
C ALA A 7 4.50 16.90 25.15
N ASN A 8 4.18 17.34 23.91
CA ASN A 8 5.16 17.83 22.96
C ASN A 8 5.12 19.36 22.90
N GLU A 9 6.29 19.98 22.77
CA GLU A 9 6.37 21.43 22.55
C GLU A 9 5.59 21.83 21.28
N LYS A 10 4.78 22.89 21.39
CA LYS A 10 4.00 23.48 20.29
C LYS A 10 2.90 22.56 19.72
N ASP A 11 2.39 21.61 20.52
CA ASP A 11 1.33 20.69 20.12
C ASP A 11 1.65 19.87 18.86
N LEU A 12 2.94 19.60 18.61
CA LEU A 12 3.36 18.81 17.47
C LEU A 12 2.98 17.34 17.68
N SER A 13 2.50 16.70 16.60
CA SER A 13 2.29 15.25 16.62
C SER A 13 3.63 14.52 16.76
N PRO A 14 3.68 13.34 17.41
CA PRO A 14 4.91 12.55 17.52
C PRO A 14 5.62 12.31 16.17
N HIS A 15 4.84 12.14 15.10
CA HIS A 15 5.36 12.02 13.74
C HIS A 15 6.06 13.30 13.26
N GLU A 16 5.51 14.48 13.52
CA GLU A 16 6.13 15.76 13.13
C GLU A 16 7.45 16.01 13.86
N VAL A 17 7.54 15.62 15.13
CA VAL A 17 8.77 15.66 15.92
C VAL A 17 9.82 14.72 15.32
N PHE A 18 9.45 13.47 15.06
CA PHE A 18 10.33 12.47 14.46
C PHE A 18 10.86 12.91 13.08
N VAL A 19 9.97 13.34 12.19
CA VAL A 19 10.34 13.82 10.84
C VAL A 19 11.32 14.99 10.91
N THR A 20 11.11 15.91 11.86
CA THR A 20 12.01 17.05 12.06
C THR A 20 13.36 16.61 12.61
N ALA A 21 13.38 15.67 13.56
CA ALA A 21 14.62 15.14 14.14
C ALA A 21 15.48 14.38 13.13
N VAL A 22 14.86 13.66 12.18
CA VAL A 22 15.54 12.90 11.12
C VAL A 22 15.91 13.79 9.91
N GLY A 23 15.52 15.07 9.90
CA GLY A 23 15.86 16.00 8.83
C GLY A 23 15.09 15.77 7.51
N LEU A 24 13.93 15.11 7.58
CA LEU A 24 13.07 14.86 6.43
C LEU A 24 12.41 16.16 5.91
N PRO A 25 12.04 16.22 4.62
CA PRO A 25 11.46 17.42 4.02
C PRO A 25 10.14 17.81 4.69
N LYS A 26 9.81 19.11 4.66
CA LYS A 26 8.59 19.65 5.29
C LYS A 26 7.31 18.97 4.81
N GLU A 27 7.30 18.48 3.57
CA GLU A 27 6.18 17.74 2.97
C GLU A 27 5.90 16.42 3.69
N ALA A 28 6.93 15.79 4.28
CA ALA A 28 6.81 14.55 5.05
C ALA A 28 6.20 14.75 6.46
N ARG A 29 6.11 16.00 6.93
CA ARG A 29 5.66 16.31 8.29
C ARG A 29 4.21 15.90 8.53
N LYS A 30 3.35 16.00 7.52
CA LYS A 30 1.96 15.55 7.62
C LYS A 30 1.83 14.25 6.81
N PRO A 31 1.69 13.09 7.48
CA PRO A 31 1.63 11.82 6.77
C PRO A 31 0.34 11.75 5.95
N TYR A 32 0.43 11.25 4.73
CA TYR A 32 -0.72 11.10 3.85
C TYR A 32 -1.44 9.78 4.11
N ILE A 33 -2.51 9.83 4.89
CA ILE A 33 -3.19 8.62 5.38
C ILE A 33 -4.26 8.06 4.42
N ARG A 34 -4.64 8.77 3.36
CA ARG A 34 -5.78 8.37 2.50
C ARG A 34 -5.54 7.11 1.68
N HIS A 35 -4.29 6.74 1.46
CA HIS A 35 -3.90 5.56 0.68
C HIS A 35 -3.31 4.47 1.56
N LEU A 36 -3.50 4.56 2.88
CA LEU A 36 -3.12 3.47 3.78
C LEU A 36 -4.14 2.34 3.67
N HIS A 37 -3.60 1.15 3.47
CA HIS A 37 -4.30 -0.12 3.41
C HIS A 37 -3.62 -1.12 4.35
N SER A 38 -4.39 -2.10 4.81
CA SER A 38 -3.91 -3.18 5.67
C SER A 38 -2.75 -3.94 5.01
N TYR A 39 -1.68 -4.18 5.77
CA TYR A 39 -0.52 -4.93 5.29
C TYR A 39 -0.96 -6.34 4.85
N TYR A 40 -0.38 -6.82 3.75
CA TYR A 40 -0.65 -8.15 3.19
C TYR A 40 -2.11 -8.40 2.75
N CYS A 41 -2.91 -7.34 2.54
CA CYS A 41 -4.25 -7.49 1.98
C CYS A 41 -4.21 -7.93 0.50
N ASN A 42 -5.34 -8.46 0.02
CA ASN A 42 -5.49 -8.86 -1.38
C ASN A 42 -5.51 -7.63 -2.29
N ALA A 43 -4.57 -7.58 -3.23
CA ALA A 43 -4.34 -6.47 -4.14
C ALA A 43 -4.53 -6.91 -5.59
N TYR A 44 -5.57 -6.39 -6.25
CA TYR A 44 -5.86 -6.64 -7.66
C TYR A 44 -5.17 -5.58 -8.51
N CYS A 45 -4.06 -5.96 -9.14
CA CYS A 45 -3.20 -5.08 -9.94
C CYS A 45 -3.60 -5.11 -11.41
N TYR A 46 -3.89 -3.94 -11.98
CA TYR A 46 -4.24 -3.84 -13.40
C TYR A 46 -3.01 -3.97 -14.30
N MET A 47 -3.04 -4.91 -15.25
CA MET A 47 -1.96 -5.09 -16.23
C MET A 47 -2.04 -4.03 -17.33
N LYS A 48 -0.95 -3.34 -17.65
CA LYS A 48 -0.95 -2.39 -18.78
C LYS A 48 -1.16 -3.13 -20.11
N PRO A 49 -1.77 -2.48 -21.13
CA PRO A 49 -2.04 -3.10 -22.43
C PRO A 49 -0.82 -3.72 -23.13
N LYS A 50 0.38 -3.15 -22.95
CA LYS A 50 1.66 -3.70 -23.45
C LYS A 50 1.92 -5.15 -23.01
N TRP A 51 1.45 -5.52 -21.83
CA TRP A 51 1.72 -6.83 -21.22
C TRP A 51 0.58 -7.83 -21.42
N ARG A 52 -0.41 -7.47 -22.25
CA ARG A 52 -1.56 -8.31 -22.57
C ARG A 52 -1.37 -8.94 -23.93
N THR A 53 -1.92 -10.12 -24.10
CA THR A 53 -2.02 -10.77 -25.40
C THR A 53 -3.01 -9.99 -26.25
N GLN A 54 -2.59 -9.54 -27.44
CA GLN A 54 -3.47 -8.83 -28.37
C GLN A 54 -4.40 -9.85 -29.03
N GLY A 55 -5.70 -9.56 -29.07
CA GLY A 55 -6.70 -10.39 -29.75
C GLY A 55 -7.46 -11.36 -28.85
N ASP A 56 -7.00 -11.61 -27.61
CA ASP A 56 -7.75 -12.39 -26.63
C ASP A 56 -8.64 -11.47 -25.77
N LYS A 57 -9.96 -11.60 -25.94
CA LYS A 57 -10.94 -10.81 -25.16
C LYS A 57 -11.21 -11.40 -23.77
N PHE A 58 -10.92 -12.68 -23.56
CA PHE A 58 -11.21 -13.40 -22.32
C PHE A 58 -10.02 -13.43 -21.35
N GLU A 59 -8.82 -13.05 -21.82
CA GLU A 59 -7.64 -12.98 -20.96
C GLU A 59 -7.87 -12.04 -19.74
N PRO A 60 -7.53 -12.49 -18.51
CA PRO A 60 -7.61 -11.67 -17.33
C PRO A 60 -6.83 -10.36 -17.49
N ARG A 61 -7.45 -9.22 -17.13
CA ARG A 61 -6.82 -7.88 -17.24
C ARG A 61 -6.16 -7.40 -15.96
N ALA A 62 -6.30 -8.15 -14.89
CA ALA A 62 -5.75 -7.87 -13.59
C ALA A 62 -5.14 -9.15 -13.00
N ARG A 63 -4.13 -8.97 -12.15
CA ARG A 63 -3.48 -10.04 -11.38
C ARG A 63 -3.73 -9.85 -9.90
N VAL A 64 -3.82 -10.95 -9.17
CA VAL A 64 -3.91 -10.92 -7.72
C VAL A 64 -2.49 -10.93 -7.14
N GLY A 65 -2.26 -10.07 -6.16
CA GLY A 65 -1.04 -10.06 -5.36
C GLY A 65 -1.33 -9.64 -3.93
N LYS A 66 -0.27 -9.50 -3.14
CA LYS A 66 -0.36 -9.08 -1.73
C LYS A 66 0.36 -7.75 -1.54
N LEU A 67 -0.24 -6.82 -0.79
CA LEU A 67 0.39 -5.53 -0.48
C LEU A 67 1.59 -5.72 0.46
N VAL A 68 2.77 -5.27 0.06
CA VAL A 68 4.00 -5.37 0.87
C VAL A 68 4.47 -3.99 1.35
N GLY A 69 4.15 -2.92 0.62
CA GLY A 69 4.55 -1.58 1.06
C GLY A 69 4.22 -0.48 0.06
N TYR A 70 4.83 0.68 0.32
CA TYR A 70 4.61 1.91 -0.43
C TYR A 70 5.95 2.44 -0.94
N ASP A 71 5.97 2.94 -2.16
CA ASP A 71 7.18 3.50 -2.79
C ASP A 71 7.23 5.03 -2.70
N ASP A 72 6.08 5.67 -2.57
CA ASP A 72 5.93 7.13 -2.60
C ASP A 72 5.45 7.66 -1.25
N MET A 73 5.85 8.89 -0.89
CA MET A 73 5.41 9.59 0.32
C MET A 73 3.90 9.83 0.36
N HIS A 74 3.27 10.00 -0.81
CA HIS A 74 1.81 10.10 -0.89
C HIS A 74 1.11 8.74 -0.88
N GLY A 75 1.84 7.62 -0.88
CA GLY A 75 1.26 6.28 -0.84
C GLY A 75 0.48 5.88 -2.10
N ARG A 76 0.70 6.56 -3.24
CA ARG A 76 -0.02 6.27 -4.51
C ARG A 76 0.57 5.11 -5.31
N ILE A 77 1.80 4.73 -4.97
CA ILE A 77 2.55 3.67 -5.64
C ILE A 77 2.86 2.61 -4.60
N TYR A 78 2.49 1.38 -4.93
CA TYR A 78 2.53 0.24 -4.03
C TYR A 78 3.56 -0.78 -4.51
N TRP A 79 4.21 -1.41 -3.55
CA TRP A 79 4.98 -2.63 -3.73
C TRP A 79 4.05 -3.81 -3.51
N ILE A 80 3.78 -4.57 -4.57
CA ILE A 80 2.87 -5.71 -4.55
C ILE A 80 3.67 -6.97 -4.83
N TYR A 81 3.51 -7.98 -3.98
CA TYR A 81 4.04 -9.31 -4.22
C TYR A 81 3.09 -10.08 -5.14
N ASP A 82 3.54 -10.36 -6.36
CA ASP A 82 2.88 -11.26 -7.32
C ASP A 82 3.25 -12.69 -6.94
N GLN A 83 2.28 -13.45 -6.43
CA GLN A 83 2.49 -14.81 -5.95
C GLN A 83 2.75 -15.80 -7.11
N GLU A 84 2.18 -15.56 -8.29
CA GLU A 84 2.37 -16.44 -9.45
C GLU A 84 3.80 -16.35 -9.98
N LYS A 85 4.35 -15.13 -9.99
CA LYS A 85 5.70 -14.86 -10.51
C LYS A 85 6.78 -14.80 -9.43
N GLN A 86 6.39 -14.94 -8.16
CA GLN A 86 7.27 -14.83 -6.99
C GLN A 86 8.17 -13.58 -7.02
N GLN A 87 7.59 -12.44 -7.40
CA GLN A 87 8.32 -11.19 -7.53
C GLN A 87 7.55 -10.03 -6.94
N VAL A 88 8.29 -9.03 -6.47
CA VAL A 88 7.70 -7.76 -6.02
C VAL A 88 7.65 -6.79 -7.20
N VAL A 89 6.46 -6.29 -7.50
CA VAL A 89 6.21 -5.35 -8.59
C VAL A 89 5.75 -4.00 -8.06
N ARG A 90 6.20 -2.95 -8.73
CA ARG A 90 5.82 -1.56 -8.46
C ARG A 90 4.60 -1.17 -9.29
N VAL A 91 3.47 -0.87 -8.64
CA VAL A 91 2.19 -0.61 -9.33
C VAL A 91 1.42 0.53 -8.67
N SER A 92 0.76 1.37 -9.47
CA SER A 92 -0.14 2.43 -8.97
C SER A 92 -1.63 2.09 -9.14
N ALA A 93 -1.99 1.40 -10.22
CA ALA A 93 -3.36 1.00 -10.52
C ALA A 93 -3.72 -0.31 -9.83
N VAL A 94 -4.14 -0.22 -8.57
CA VAL A 94 -4.47 -1.35 -7.71
C VAL A 94 -5.85 -1.16 -7.09
N LYS A 95 -6.63 -2.24 -6.99
CA LYS A 95 -7.83 -2.30 -6.15
C LYS A 95 -7.56 -3.22 -4.97
N PHE A 96 -7.81 -2.74 -3.76
CA PHE A 96 -7.59 -3.52 -2.54
C PHE A 96 -8.89 -4.16 -2.05
N ARG A 97 -8.75 -5.38 -1.54
CA ARG A 97 -9.78 -6.09 -0.79
C ARG A 97 -9.20 -6.41 0.58
N GLU A 98 -9.52 -5.57 1.54
CA GLU A 98 -9.08 -5.65 2.94
C GLU A 98 -10.02 -6.53 3.77
N GLN A 99 -10.50 -7.63 3.20
CA GLN A 99 -11.21 -8.63 3.99
C GLN A 99 -10.16 -9.52 4.64
N ASP A 100 -10.38 -9.85 5.91
CA ASP A 100 -9.69 -10.96 6.55
C ASP A 100 -9.90 -12.19 5.68
N ASP A 101 -8.80 -12.76 5.16
CA ASP A 101 -8.87 -14.09 4.57
C ASP A 101 -9.48 -14.98 5.68
N PRO A 102 -10.58 -15.72 5.42
CA PRO A 102 -11.19 -16.54 6.46
C PRO A 102 -10.09 -17.42 7.04
N GLU A 103 -9.97 -17.40 8.37
CA GLU A 103 -9.10 -18.30 9.14
C GLU A 103 -9.08 -19.65 8.45
N PRO A 104 -7.90 -20.21 8.11
CA PRO A 104 -7.85 -21.51 7.47
C PRO A 104 -8.61 -22.45 8.39
N SER A 105 -9.79 -22.92 7.95
CA SER A 105 -10.63 -23.82 8.71
C SER A 105 -9.71 -24.92 9.22
N ALA A 106 -9.53 -24.97 10.55
CA ALA A 106 -8.65 -25.93 11.19
C ALA A 106 -8.92 -27.29 10.54
N ARG A 107 -7.85 -27.90 10.01
CA ARG A 107 -7.93 -29.24 9.45
C ARG A 107 -8.60 -30.14 10.50
N GLU A 108 -9.58 -30.92 10.02
CA GLU A 108 -10.40 -31.88 10.77
C GLU A 108 -9.65 -32.69 11.83
#